data_AF-A0A4P7L070-F1
#
_entry.id   AF-A0A4P7L070-F1
#
_cell.length_a   1.000
_cell.length_b   1.000
_cell.length_c   1.000
_cell.angle_alpha   90.00
_cell.angle_beta   90.00
_cell.angle_gamma   90.00
#
_symmetry.space_group_name_H-M   'P 1'
#
loop_
_entity.id
_entity.type
_entity.pdbx_description
1 polymer ?
#
loop_
_entity_poly.entity_id
_entity_poly.type
_entity_poly.pdbx_seq_one_letter_code
_entity_poly.pdbx_strand_id
1 'polypeptide(L)'
;MPYDQWLSKQLADNKANPISLLNYADLKKYQFDQLNRKTEFGYLSAEAKNYYQHHVLKRVMPTLMLQVNSPLEHERLQKMTVDQAQWGYLHAGAMLLVETGDEINKMSLDNIITTGMLLDSLLLAENTSAEYSCYFKLPALIHNQLDAENKKTFGQITEQDSQVIYQQYVNYLHQFSQNNPFVQLRQLLQDWQCRPALARQQLKQYDIAEDWLNNYLYKNREVEYPNNQGEITLLPNIDEIFNQQNQHIADVFKQTYYVLLPQVFNSLSEEEQQFLQQAEINQVKVEYNARDNSIHSLPPGVAGLVANNGLIIPVPEAIDMLSCSFNREERLYALEKEQKMGNYKLSRVDRNRELIFDLIKDHKNSRHNKNFALKIHSPILLKKPLNSRK
;
A
#
# COMPACT_ATOMS: atom_id res chain seq x y z
N MET A 1 31.67 -15.49 6.47
CA MET A 1 30.59 -14.78 7.18
C MET A 1 29.76 -14.05 6.13
N PRO A 2 28.44 -14.26 6.06
CA PRO A 2 27.54 -13.48 5.21
C PRO A 2 27.68 -11.97 5.46
N TYR A 3 27.56 -11.15 4.40
CA TYR A 3 27.76 -9.70 4.48
C TYR A 3 26.87 -9.04 5.54
N ASP A 4 25.59 -9.45 5.63
CA ASP A 4 24.63 -8.86 6.58
C ASP A 4 25.05 -9.03 8.04
N GLN A 5 25.56 -10.22 8.38
CA GLN A 5 26.05 -10.53 9.71
C GLN A 5 27.31 -9.71 10.02
N TRP A 6 28.23 -9.60 9.05
CA TRP A 6 29.42 -8.79 9.22
C TRP A 6 29.08 -7.31 9.41
N LEU A 7 28.14 -6.76 8.61
CA LEU A 7 27.72 -5.36 8.69
C LEU A 7 27.08 -5.06 10.04
N SER A 8 26.16 -5.93 10.46
CA SER A 8 25.49 -5.82 11.75
C SER A 8 26.48 -5.84 12.92
N LYS A 9 27.58 -6.62 12.80
CA LYS A 9 28.68 -6.63 13.78
C LYS A 9 29.35 -5.28 13.90
N GLN A 10 29.74 -4.73 12.75
CA GLN A 10 30.46 -3.47 12.71
C GLN A 10 29.62 -2.34 13.31
N LEU A 11 28.30 -2.36 13.10
CA LEU A 11 27.38 -1.39 13.70
C LEU A 11 27.31 -1.54 15.23
N ALA A 12 27.20 -2.77 15.74
CA ALA A 12 27.15 -3.03 17.18
C ALA A 12 28.46 -2.67 17.90
N ASP A 13 29.61 -3.10 17.35
CA ASP A 13 30.94 -2.84 17.92
C ASP A 13 31.25 -1.32 17.95
N ASN A 14 30.71 -0.54 17.00
CA ASN A 14 30.92 0.91 16.92
C ASN A 14 29.92 1.76 17.73
N LYS A 15 28.90 1.16 18.36
CA LYS A 15 27.94 1.89 19.21
C LYS A 15 28.62 2.63 20.38
N ALA A 16 29.83 2.20 20.79
CA ALA A 16 30.62 2.83 21.84
C ALA A 16 31.65 3.88 21.35
N ASN A 17 31.75 4.12 20.03
CA ASN A 17 32.75 5.00 19.42
C ASN A 17 32.16 6.35 18.95
N PRO A 18 32.98 7.41 18.84
CA PRO A 18 32.54 8.75 18.45
C PRO A 18 32.10 8.87 16.97
N ILE A 19 32.37 7.85 16.13
CA ILE A 19 31.85 7.75 14.76
C ILE A 19 30.71 6.73 14.80
N SER A 20 29.54 7.17 15.24
CA SER A 20 28.36 6.30 15.29
C SER A 20 27.92 5.96 13.86
N LEU A 21 28.23 4.74 13.40
CA LEU A 21 27.78 4.20 12.11
C LEU A 21 26.25 3.99 12.03
N LEU A 22 25.52 4.41 13.07
CA LEU A 22 24.07 4.37 13.12
C LEU A 22 23.43 5.33 12.12
N ASN A 23 24.08 6.45 11.79
CA ASN A 23 23.59 7.33 10.74
C ASN A 23 23.91 6.75 9.37
N TYR A 24 22.94 6.82 8.46
CA TYR A 24 23.09 6.36 7.09
C TYR A 24 24.29 7.04 6.38
N ALA A 25 24.51 8.34 6.61
CA ALA A 25 25.65 9.07 6.05
C ALA A 25 27.00 8.45 6.42
N ASP A 26 27.17 8.17 7.72
CA ASP A 26 28.40 7.62 8.29
C ASP A 26 28.60 6.17 7.82
N LEU A 27 27.53 5.38 7.75
CA LEU A 27 27.56 4.03 7.21
C LEU A 27 27.96 4.02 5.73
N LYS A 28 27.35 4.88 4.91
CA LYS A 28 27.64 5.00 3.47
C LYS A 28 29.09 5.40 3.24
N LYS A 29 29.56 6.41 3.98
CA LYS A 29 30.96 6.84 3.94
C LYS A 29 31.89 5.71 4.34
N TYR A 30 31.63 5.04 5.46
CA TYR A 30 32.43 3.92 5.94
C TYR A 30 32.55 2.81 4.88
N GLN A 31 31.44 2.38 4.27
CA GLN A 31 31.45 1.33 3.24
C GLN A 31 32.29 1.72 2.02
N PHE A 32 32.17 2.96 1.55
CA PHE A 32 32.98 3.43 0.43
C PHE A 32 34.45 3.62 0.81
N ASP A 33 34.74 4.04 2.04
CA ASP A 33 36.10 4.13 2.55
C ASP A 33 36.75 2.75 2.62
N GLN A 34 36.02 1.69 3.00
CA GLN A 34 36.53 0.31 2.97
C GLN A 34 36.99 -0.12 1.58
N LEU A 35 36.23 0.22 0.53
CA LEU A 35 36.62 -0.08 -0.86
C LEU A 35 37.89 0.68 -1.29
N ASN A 36 38.23 1.77 -0.61
CA ASN A 36 39.42 2.57 -0.86
C ASN A 36 40.61 2.16 0.02
N ARG A 37 40.44 1.23 0.97
CA ARG A 37 41.54 0.77 1.82
C ARG A 37 42.52 -0.11 1.06
N LYS A 38 43.78 -0.04 1.48
CA LYS A 38 44.83 -0.93 1.01
C LYS A 38 44.61 -2.33 1.59
N THR A 39 44.45 -3.31 0.72
CA THR A 39 44.41 -4.73 1.06
C THR A 39 45.82 -5.32 1.08
N GLU A 40 45.96 -6.58 1.50
CA GLU A 40 47.22 -7.33 1.39
C GLU A 40 47.74 -7.43 -0.05
N PHE A 41 46.84 -7.31 -1.05
CA PHE A 41 47.15 -7.33 -2.49
C PHE A 41 47.25 -5.92 -3.10
N GLY A 42 47.21 -4.85 -2.29
CA GLY A 42 47.22 -3.46 -2.76
C GLY A 42 45.84 -2.81 -2.81
N TYR A 43 45.68 -1.78 -3.66
CA TYR A 43 44.40 -1.08 -3.82
C TYR A 43 43.53 -1.80 -4.85
N LEU A 44 42.21 -1.82 -4.62
CA LEU A 44 41.27 -2.25 -5.65
C LEU A 44 41.34 -1.32 -6.87
N SER A 45 41.32 -1.90 -8.08
CA SER A 45 41.22 -1.13 -9.32
C SER A 45 39.86 -0.42 -9.42
N ALA A 46 39.74 0.56 -10.32
CA ALA A 46 38.48 1.26 -10.55
C ALA A 46 37.38 0.29 -11.01
N GLU A 47 37.72 -0.68 -11.86
CA GLU A 47 36.82 -1.71 -12.37
C GLU A 47 36.34 -2.63 -11.25
N ALA A 48 37.25 -3.05 -10.36
CA ALA A 48 36.91 -3.89 -9.22
C ALA A 48 35.98 -3.16 -8.25
N LYS A 49 36.25 -1.88 -7.95
CA LYS A 49 35.36 -1.05 -7.12
C LYS A 49 33.98 -0.92 -7.75
N ASN A 50 33.93 -0.63 -9.04
CA ASN A 50 32.68 -0.49 -9.79
C ASN A 50 31.87 -1.81 -9.74
N TYR A 51 32.54 -2.95 -9.93
CA TYR A 51 31.93 -4.26 -9.84
C TYR A 51 31.34 -4.53 -8.44
N TYR A 52 32.12 -4.29 -7.38
CA TYR A 52 31.65 -4.46 -6.00
C TYR A 52 30.44 -3.58 -5.69
N GLN A 53 30.45 -2.32 -6.13
CA GLN A 53 29.33 -1.41 -5.90
C GLN A 53 28.05 -1.89 -6.60
N HIS A 54 28.14 -2.25 -7.88
CA HIS A 54 26.95 -2.56 -8.70
C HIS A 54 26.44 -3.99 -8.58
N HIS A 55 27.29 -4.96 -8.26
CA HIS A 55 26.92 -6.38 -8.22
C HIS A 55 26.89 -6.98 -6.82
N VAL A 56 27.57 -6.36 -5.85
CA VAL A 56 27.59 -6.85 -4.46
C VAL A 56 26.80 -5.92 -3.56
N LEU A 57 27.24 -4.66 -3.40
CA LEU A 57 26.60 -3.71 -2.48
C LEU A 57 25.17 -3.38 -2.91
N LYS A 58 24.93 -3.10 -4.19
CA LYS A 58 23.59 -2.80 -4.70
C LYS A 58 22.59 -3.94 -4.46
N ARG A 59 23.05 -5.20 -4.49
CA ARG A 59 22.18 -6.36 -4.29
C ARG A 59 21.78 -6.57 -2.83
N VAL A 60 22.64 -6.17 -1.89
CA VAL A 60 22.44 -6.43 -0.47
C VAL A 60 21.92 -5.21 0.28
N MET A 61 22.33 -4.02 -0.14
CA MET A 61 21.95 -2.74 0.46
C MET A 61 21.80 -1.68 -0.64
N PRO A 62 20.76 -1.79 -1.50
CA PRO A 62 20.54 -0.88 -2.63
C PRO A 62 20.42 0.58 -2.19
N THR A 63 20.03 0.83 -0.95
CA THR A 63 19.92 2.16 -0.37
C THR A 63 21.23 2.93 -0.44
N LEU A 64 22.41 2.29 -0.36
CA LEU A 64 23.71 2.96 -0.51
C LEU A 64 23.89 3.64 -1.88
N MET A 65 23.26 3.10 -2.92
CA MET A 65 23.35 3.59 -4.29
C MET A 65 22.28 4.64 -4.63
N LEU A 66 21.37 4.94 -3.69
CA LEU A 66 20.30 5.92 -3.92
C LEU A 66 20.89 7.31 -4.20
N GLN A 67 20.41 7.88 -5.30
CA GLN A 67 20.59 9.27 -5.68
C GLN A 67 19.21 9.93 -5.65
N VAL A 68 19.00 10.79 -4.65
CA VAL A 68 17.73 11.51 -4.47
C VAL A 68 17.78 12.85 -5.19
N ASN A 69 16.65 13.24 -5.78
CA ASN A 69 16.57 14.38 -6.70
C ASN A 69 16.34 15.72 -5.98
N SER A 70 16.03 15.69 -4.67
CA SER A 70 15.77 16.88 -3.86
C SER A 70 16.82 17.06 -2.75
N PRO A 71 17.32 18.29 -2.51
CA PRO A 71 18.20 18.59 -1.37
C PRO A 71 17.59 18.22 -0.02
N LEU A 72 16.27 18.38 0.12
CA LEU A 72 15.54 18.06 1.36
C LEU A 72 15.48 16.54 1.59
N GLU A 73 15.24 15.76 0.54
CA GLU A 73 15.32 14.30 0.61
C GLU A 73 16.75 13.84 0.87
N HIS A 74 17.75 14.52 0.30
CA HIS A 74 19.16 14.23 0.56
C HIS A 74 19.47 14.40 2.04
N GLU A 75 19.13 15.55 2.62
CA GLU A 75 19.33 15.80 4.04
C GLU A 75 18.62 14.77 4.92
N ARG A 76 17.36 14.46 4.60
CA ARG A 76 16.57 13.43 5.30
C ARG A 76 17.23 12.06 5.24
N LEU A 77 17.71 11.63 4.07
CA LEU A 77 18.40 10.35 3.91
C LEU A 77 19.70 10.31 4.71
N GLN A 78 20.52 11.36 4.66
CA GLN A 78 21.79 11.42 5.38
C GLN A 78 21.61 11.34 6.91
N LYS A 79 20.55 11.95 7.44
CA LYS A 79 20.22 11.96 8.87
C LYS A 79 19.45 10.73 9.35
N MET A 80 19.06 9.82 8.46
CA MET A 80 18.27 8.65 8.81
C MET A 80 19.12 7.64 9.59
N THR A 81 18.59 7.13 10.70
CA THR A 81 19.28 6.09 11.49
C THR A 81 18.93 4.70 10.97
N VAL A 82 19.93 3.83 10.81
CA VAL A 82 19.76 2.50 10.19
C VAL A 82 19.13 1.45 11.11
N ASP A 83 18.87 1.79 12.37
CA ASP A 83 18.16 0.94 13.33
C ASP A 83 16.65 1.23 13.41
N GLN A 84 16.20 2.30 12.73
CA GLN A 84 14.82 2.74 12.72
C GLN A 84 13.99 1.98 11.69
N ALA A 85 12.71 1.75 12.02
CA ALA A 85 11.73 1.14 11.13
C ALA A 85 11.63 1.84 9.76
N GLN A 86 11.73 3.18 9.73
CA GLN A 86 11.70 3.94 8.48
C GLN A 86 12.81 3.53 7.51
N TRP A 87 14.04 3.32 8.01
CA TRP A 87 15.14 2.81 7.19
C TRP A 87 14.91 1.36 6.77
N GLY A 88 14.33 0.55 7.66
CA GLY A 88 13.91 -0.82 7.35
C GLY A 88 12.95 -0.90 6.17
N TYR A 89 11.90 -0.06 6.16
CA TYR A 89 10.96 0.05 5.04
C TYR A 89 11.64 0.58 3.78
N LEU A 90 12.49 1.62 3.88
CA LEU A 90 13.26 2.13 2.75
C LEU A 90 14.14 1.02 2.13
N HIS A 91 14.80 0.23 2.96
CA HIS A 91 15.65 -0.88 2.55
C HIS A 91 14.83 -1.96 1.83
N ALA A 92 13.77 -2.45 2.45
CA ALA A 92 12.96 -3.53 1.89
C ALA A 92 12.26 -3.10 0.60
N GLY A 93 11.74 -1.86 0.55
CA GLY A 93 11.17 -1.28 -0.66
C GLY A 93 12.19 -1.17 -1.79
N ALA A 94 13.41 -0.68 -1.50
CA ALA A 94 14.46 -0.57 -2.49
C ALA A 94 14.91 -1.95 -3.02
N MET A 95 14.98 -2.96 -2.16
CA MET A 95 15.30 -4.34 -2.57
C MET A 95 14.27 -4.87 -3.58
N LEU A 96 12.97 -4.75 -3.25
CA LEU A 96 11.88 -5.20 -4.12
C LEU A 96 11.88 -4.47 -5.47
N LEU A 97 12.04 -3.14 -5.46
CA LEU A 97 12.06 -2.31 -6.66
C LEU A 97 13.26 -2.64 -7.56
N VAL A 98 14.45 -2.85 -6.97
CA VAL A 98 15.63 -3.26 -7.74
C VAL A 98 15.44 -4.66 -8.34
N GLU A 99 14.85 -5.60 -7.60
CA GLU A 99 14.59 -6.96 -8.09
C GLU A 99 13.56 -6.99 -9.23
N THR A 100 12.58 -6.09 -9.20
CA THR A 100 11.55 -5.95 -10.24
C THR A 100 12.01 -5.13 -11.45
N GLY A 101 13.21 -4.56 -11.41
CA GLY A 101 13.82 -3.82 -12.52
C GLY A 101 13.50 -2.32 -12.52
N ASP A 102 12.89 -1.80 -11.47
CA ASP A 102 12.55 -0.38 -11.35
C ASP A 102 13.78 0.50 -11.08
N GLU A 103 13.74 1.72 -11.62
CA GLU A 103 14.79 2.72 -11.41
C GLU A 103 14.56 3.51 -10.12
N ILE A 104 15.05 2.98 -9.00
CA ILE A 104 14.90 3.59 -7.66
C ILE A 104 15.41 5.04 -7.55
N ASN A 105 16.35 5.47 -8.41
CA ASN A 105 16.86 6.85 -8.41
C ASN A 105 15.88 7.87 -9.04
N LYS A 106 14.83 7.39 -9.71
CA LYS A 106 13.74 8.24 -10.23
C LYS A 106 12.59 8.39 -9.23
N MET A 107 12.65 7.68 -8.10
CA MET A 107 11.58 7.65 -7.10
C MET A 107 11.90 8.55 -5.91
N SER A 108 10.87 9.13 -5.30
CA SER A 108 11.00 9.81 -4.00
C SER A 108 11.29 8.80 -2.89
N LEU A 109 11.88 9.26 -1.79
CA LEU A 109 12.11 8.40 -0.62
C LEU A 109 10.81 7.85 -0.06
N ASP A 110 9.74 8.65 -0.06
CA ASP A 110 8.43 8.22 0.43
C ASP A 110 7.81 7.12 -0.44
N ASN A 111 8.04 7.15 -1.76
CA ASN A 111 7.58 6.08 -2.65
C ASN A 111 8.23 4.73 -2.30
N ILE A 112 9.54 4.76 -2.06
CA ILE A 112 10.30 3.56 -1.69
C ILE A 112 9.88 3.07 -0.29
N ILE A 113 9.75 3.98 0.69
CA ILE A 113 9.33 3.64 2.05
C ILE A 113 7.93 3.03 2.05
N THR A 114 6.96 3.64 1.36
CA THR A 114 5.60 3.11 1.26
C THR A 114 5.59 1.73 0.61
N THR A 115 6.44 1.50 -0.40
CA THR A 115 6.59 0.17 -1.02
C THR A 115 7.02 -0.86 0.01
N GLY A 116 7.98 -0.51 0.89
CA GLY A 116 8.37 -1.37 2.01
C GLY A 116 7.26 -1.61 3.03
N MET A 117 6.50 -0.58 3.40
CA MET A 117 5.35 -0.68 4.31
C MET A 117 4.23 -1.58 3.75
N LEU A 118 3.98 -1.46 2.45
CA LEU A 118 3.00 -2.28 1.74
C LEU A 118 3.45 -3.73 1.67
N LEU A 119 4.74 -3.97 1.38
CA LEU A 119 5.31 -5.32 1.40
C LEU A 119 5.17 -5.98 2.78
N ASP A 120 5.50 -5.27 3.85
CA ASP A 120 5.31 -5.76 5.23
C ASP A 120 3.85 -6.15 5.49
N SER A 121 2.92 -5.28 5.10
CA SER A 121 1.48 -5.55 5.22
C SER A 121 1.03 -6.78 4.42
N LEU A 122 1.57 -7.00 3.22
CA LEU A 122 1.27 -8.17 2.39
C LEU A 122 1.86 -9.46 2.95
N LEU A 123 3.08 -9.40 3.50
CA LEU A 123 3.74 -10.53 4.16
C LEU A 123 2.97 -10.95 5.41
N LEU A 124 2.56 -9.99 6.23
CA LEU A 124 1.74 -10.24 7.40
C LEU A 124 0.38 -10.85 7.04
N ALA A 125 -0.18 -10.49 5.90
CA ALA A 125 -1.45 -11.01 5.39
C ALA A 125 -1.35 -12.35 4.67
N GLU A 126 -0.15 -12.94 4.56
CA GLU A 126 0.13 -14.16 3.76
C GLU A 126 -0.32 -14.03 2.29
N ASN A 127 -0.45 -12.79 1.80
CA ASN A 127 -0.94 -12.48 0.45
C ASN A 127 0.20 -12.37 -0.57
N THR A 128 1.43 -12.66 -0.16
CA THR A 128 2.62 -12.64 -1.02
C THR A 128 3.57 -13.77 -0.64
N SER A 129 4.56 -14.06 -1.50
CA SER A 129 5.54 -15.12 -1.24
C SER A 129 6.30 -14.85 0.06
N ALA A 130 6.39 -15.85 0.93
CA ALA A 130 7.18 -15.78 2.16
C ALA A 130 8.66 -15.47 1.87
N GLU A 131 9.14 -15.75 0.66
CA GLU A 131 10.51 -15.44 0.21
C GLU A 131 10.83 -13.94 0.29
N TYR A 132 9.85 -13.05 0.10
CA TYR A 132 10.08 -11.61 0.19
C TYR A 132 10.38 -11.11 1.62
N SER A 133 10.18 -11.94 2.64
CA SER A 133 10.67 -11.66 3.99
C SER A 133 12.19 -11.47 4.05
N CYS A 134 12.94 -12.02 3.08
CA CYS A 134 14.38 -11.85 3.01
C CYS A 134 14.81 -10.38 2.83
N TYR A 135 13.97 -9.50 2.28
CA TYR A 135 14.30 -8.08 2.13
C TYR A 135 14.38 -7.31 3.45
N PHE A 136 13.81 -7.87 4.53
CA PHE A 136 13.90 -7.34 5.88
C PHE A 136 15.06 -7.95 6.69
N LYS A 137 15.87 -8.84 6.09
CA LYS A 137 16.97 -9.54 6.78
C LYS A 137 17.97 -8.61 7.44
N LEU A 138 18.53 -7.71 6.64
CA LEU A 138 19.57 -6.82 7.10
C LEU A 138 19.03 -5.85 8.16
N PRO A 139 17.88 -5.17 7.95
CA PRO A 139 17.25 -4.38 9.01
C PRO A 139 16.99 -5.14 10.31
N ALA A 140 16.49 -6.38 10.24
CA ALA A 140 16.23 -7.20 11.42
C ALA A 140 17.50 -7.54 12.20
N LEU A 141 18.58 -7.91 11.49
CA LEU A 141 19.87 -8.19 12.10
C LEU A 141 20.44 -6.94 12.80
N ILE A 142 20.44 -5.80 12.09
CA ILE A 142 20.94 -4.53 12.63
C ILE A 142 20.18 -4.14 13.89
N HIS A 143 18.84 -4.17 13.84
CA HIS A 143 17.99 -3.83 14.97
C HIS A 143 18.27 -4.72 16.18
N ASN A 144 18.28 -6.05 15.98
CA ASN A 144 18.56 -7.00 17.06
C ASN A 144 19.94 -6.80 17.69
N GLN A 145 20.97 -6.51 16.88
CA GLN A 145 22.33 -6.32 17.41
C GLN A 145 22.51 -5.00 18.16
N LEU A 146 21.67 -4.01 17.86
CA LEU A 146 21.72 -2.70 18.51
C LEU A 146 20.84 -2.64 19.76
N ASP A 147 19.92 -3.59 19.93
CA ASP A 147 19.13 -3.73 21.15
C ASP A 147 20.03 -4.11 22.34
N ALA A 148 19.89 -3.37 23.43
CA ALA A 148 20.69 -3.54 24.64
C ALA A 148 20.39 -4.87 25.36
N GLU A 149 19.19 -5.43 25.18
CA GLU A 149 18.76 -6.69 25.79
C GLU A 149 19.28 -7.93 25.02
N ASN A 150 19.59 -7.77 23.73
CA ASN A 150 19.97 -8.85 22.82
C ASN A 150 21.48 -9.00 22.62
N LYS A 151 22.31 -8.63 23.61
CA LYS A 151 23.79 -8.74 23.61
C LYS A 151 24.29 -10.20 23.63
N LYS A 152 23.78 -11.07 22.75
CA LYS A 152 24.37 -12.38 22.51
C LYS A 152 25.55 -12.24 21.56
N THR A 153 26.64 -12.89 21.96
CA THR A 153 27.91 -12.95 21.23
C THR A 153 27.68 -13.50 19.83
N PHE A 154 28.47 -12.99 18.88
CA PHE A 154 28.56 -13.27 17.44
C PHE A 154 28.80 -14.75 17.02
N GLY A 155 28.24 -15.71 17.75
CA GLY A 155 28.17 -17.09 17.30
C GLY A 155 27.46 -17.18 15.96
N GLN A 156 27.67 -18.29 15.23
CA GLN A 156 26.93 -18.57 14.02
C GLN A 156 25.43 -18.45 14.33
N ILE A 157 24.78 -17.40 13.82
CA ILE A 157 23.33 -17.25 13.89
C ILE A 157 22.77 -18.51 13.24
N THR A 158 22.18 -19.38 14.06
CA THR A 158 21.54 -20.59 13.56
C THR A 158 20.27 -20.19 12.80
N GLU A 159 19.74 -21.11 12.01
CA GLU A 159 18.47 -20.88 11.31
C GLU A 159 17.33 -20.56 12.29
N GLN A 160 17.34 -21.20 13.48
CA GLN A 160 16.41 -20.92 14.57
C GLN A 160 16.59 -19.52 15.17
N ASP A 161 17.83 -19.08 15.39
CA ASP A 161 18.10 -17.71 15.86
C ASP A 161 17.61 -16.68 14.84
N SER A 162 17.78 -16.96 13.55
CA SER A 162 17.31 -16.07 12.48
C SER A 162 15.79 -15.89 12.57
N GLN A 163 15.03 -16.97 12.76
CA GLN A 163 13.56 -16.90 12.85
C GLN A 163 13.09 -16.06 14.05
N VAL A 164 13.74 -16.18 15.20
CA VAL A 164 13.45 -15.37 16.39
C VAL A 164 13.76 -13.89 16.15
N ILE A 165 14.91 -13.59 15.55
CA ILE A 165 15.31 -12.21 15.20
C ILE A 165 14.29 -11.57 14.26
N TYR A 166 13.82 -12.31 13.27
CA TYR A 166 12.78 -11.82 12.36
C TYR A 166 11.46 -11.56 13.09
N GLN A 167 11.00 -12.48 13.94
CA GLN A 167 9.76 -12.29 14.70
C GLN A 167 9.83 -11.07 15.63
N GLN A 168 10.96 -10.89 16.33
CA GLN A 168 11.19 -9.70 17.15
C GLN A 168 11.17 -8.42 16.31
N TYR A 169 11.81 -8.43 15.14
CA TYR A 169 11.83 -7.29 14.25
C TYR A 169 10.44 -6.97 13.68
N VAL A 170 9.66 -7.98 13.29
CA VAL A 170 8.27 -7.80 12.86
C VAL A 170 7.41 -7.23 13.99
N ASN A 171 7.60 -7.67 15.23
CA ASN A 171 6.91 -7.09 16.38
C ASN A 171 7.30 -5.62 16.62
N TYR A 172 8.59 -5.28 16.46
CA TYR A 172 9.07 -3.90 16.49
C TYR A 172 8.43 -3.05 15.39
N LEU A 173 8.40 -3.57 14.14
CA LEU A 173 7.71 -2.91 13.04
C LEU A 173 6.23 -2.73 13.36
N HIS A 174 5.55 -3.72 13.95
CA HIS A 174 4.15 -3.65 14.35
C HIS A 174 3.88 -2.55 15.41
N GLN A 175 4.75 -2.45 16.41
CA GLN A 175 4.66 -1.40 17.43
C GLN A 175 4.87 -0.01 16.82
N PHE A 176 5.84 0.13 15.93
CA PHE A 176 6.07 1.37 15.19
C PHE A 176 4.93 1.67 14.20
N SER A 177 4.34 0.64 13.62
CA SER A 177 3.26 0.68 12.65
C SER A 177 1.89 0.87 13.29
N GLN A 178 1.80 1.12 14.60
CA GLN A 178 0.54 1.59 15.20
C GLN A 178 0.04 2.88 14.52
N ASN A 179 0.89 3.60 13.80
CA ASN A 179 0.52 4.74 12.94
C ASN A 179 0.55 4.42 11.43
N ASN A 180 0.79 3.17 11.03
CA ASN A 180 0.75 2.75 9.64
C ASN A 180 -0.71 2.51 9.23
N PRO A 181 -1.27 3.31 8.30
CA PRO A 181 -2.68 3.18 7.93
C PRO A 181 -2.98 1.83 7.24
N PHE A 182 -1.99 1.16 6.63
CA PHE A 182 -2.18 -0.16 6.01
C PHE A 182 -2.37 -1.26 7.05
N VAL A 183 -1.57 -1.24 8.12
CA VAL A 183 -1.66 -2.21 9.22
C VAL A 183 -2.94 -1.98 10.03
N GLN A 184 -3.25 -0.73 10.36
CA GLN A 184 -4.50 -0.37 11.03
C GLN A 184 -5.72 -0.81 10.21
N LEU A 185 -5.76 -0.52 8.90
CA LEU A 185 -6.88 -0.91 8.03
C LEU A 185 -7.06 -2.42 8.03
N ARG A 186 -5.97 -3.18 7.91
CA ARG A 186 -6.02 -4.64 7.96
C ARG A 186 -6.61 -5.14 9.28
N GLN A 187 -6.12 -4.63 10.41
CA GLN A 187 -6.59 -5.05 11.72
C GLN A 187 -8.09 -4.77 11.87
N LEU A 188 -8.54 -3.57 11.49
CA LEU A 188 -9.96 -3.21 11.54
C LEU A 188 -10.84 -4.07 10.61
N LEU A 189 -10.33 -4.49 9.46
CA LEU A 189 -11.04 -5.39 8.55
C LEU A 189 -11.09 -6.84 9.09
N GLN A 190 -10.04 -7.29 9.79
CA GLN A 190 -10.01 -8.61 10.44
C GLN A 190 -10.96 -8.66 11.64
N ASP A 191 -11.03 -7.56 12.38
CA ASP A 191 -11.89 -7.42 13.57
C ASP A 191 -13.32 -6.96 13.22
N TRP A 192 -13.63 -6.75 11.93
CA TRP A 192 -14.94 -6.27 11.51
C TRP A 192 -16.04 -7.26 11.89
N GLN A 193 -17.06 -6.74 12.57
CA GLN A 193 -18.22 -7.53 12.96
C GLN A 193 -19.48 -7.05 12.26
N CYS A 194 -20.34 -7.99 11.90
CA CYS A 194 -21.68 -7.68 11.41
C CYS A 194 -22.58 -7.21 12.57
N ARG A 195 -23.64 -6.48 12.24
CA ARG A 195 -24.59 -5.92 13.22
C ARG A 195 -25.12 -6.96 14.25
N PRO A 196 -25.50 -8.20 13.87
CA PRO A 196 -25.85 -9.23 14.85
C PRO A 196 -24.71 -9.68 15.77
N ALA A 197 -23.47 -9.73 15.28
CA ALA A 197 -22.31 -10.10 16.09
C ALA A 197 -21.99 -9.03 17.14
N LEU A 198 -22.01 -7.76 16.75
CA LEU A 198 -21.89 -6.62 17.67
C LEU A 198 -23.00 -6.64 18.73
N ALA A 199 -24.24 -6.92 18.32
CA ALA A 199 -25.37 -7.00 19.25
C ALA A 199 -25.19 -8.11 20.29
N ARG A 200 -24.73 -9.29 19.88
CA ARG A 200 -24.39 -10.38 20.81
C ARG A 200 -23.25 -10.00 21.75
N GLN A 201 -22.23 -9.30 21.25
CA GLN A 201 -21.13 -8.82 22.09
C GLN A 201 -21.63 -7.86 23.17
N GLN A 202 -22.52 -6.92 22.83
CA GLN A 202 -23.13 -6.00 23.80
C GLN A 202 -23.96 -6.77 24.84
N LEU A 203 -24.83 -7.70 24.42
CA LEU A 203 -25.63 -8.51 25.37
C LEU A 203 -24.73 -9.28 26.33
N LYS A 204 -23.65 -9.89 25.83
CA LYS A 204 -22.67 -10.60 26.66
C LYS A 204 -21.91 -9.68 27.61
N GLN A 205 -21.51 -8.50 27.14
CA GLN A 205 -20.77 -7.51 27.94
C GLN A 205 -21.59 -6.99 29.12
N TYR A 206 -22.90 -6.85 28.93
CA TYR A 206 -23.84 -6.35 29.94
C TYR A 206 -24.61 -7.44 30.69
N ASP A 207 -24.23 -8.71 30.52
CA ASP A 207 -24.85 -9.88 31.17
C ASP A 207 -26.38 -9.98 30.93
N ILE A 208 -26.81 -9.71 29.69
CA ILE A 208 -28.22 -9.80 29.26
C ILE A 208 -28.42 -11.08 28.45
N ALA A 209 -29.53 -11.78 28.68
CA ALA A 209 -29.88 -13.01 27.99
C ALA A 209 -29.96 -12.83 26.45
N GLU A 210 -29.46 -13.82 25.71
CA GLU A 210 -29.41 -13.77 24.23
C GLU A 210 -30.80 -13.75 23.57
N ASP A 211 -31.85 -14.17 24.28
CA ASP A 211 -33.25 -14.08 23.84
C ASP A 211 -33.69 -12.64 23.48
N TRP A 212 -32.99 -11.64 24.03
CA TRP A 212 -33.22 -10.23 23.72
C TRP A 212 -32.58 -9.77 22.39
N LEU A 213 -31.78 -10.59 21.72
CA LEU A 213 -31.04 -10.22 20.50
C LEU A 213 -31.93 -9.64 19.40
N ASN A 214 -33.02 -10.33 19.05
CA ASN A 214 -33.93 -9.84 18.02
C ASN A 214 -34.57 -8.52 18.46
N ASN A 215 -35.01 -8.43 19.71
CA ASN A 215 -35.58 -7.21 20.25
C ASN A 215 -34.59 -6.04 20.17
N TYR A 216 -33.32 -6.27 20.51
CA TYR A 216 -32.28 -5.26 20.49
C TYR A 216 -31.99 -4.78 19.06
N LEU A 217 -31.92 -5.71 18.10
CA LEU A 217 -31.65 -5.40 16.69
C LEU A 217 -32.74 -4.54 16.02
N TYR A 218 -33.98 -4.51 16.50
CA TYR A 218 -35.06 -3.75 15.84
C TYR A 218 -35.36 -2.38 16.46
N LYS A 219 -34.67 -1.98 17.52
CA LYS A 219 -35.05 -0.80 18.30
C LYS A 219 -34.46 0.51 17.78
N ASN A 220 -33.33 0.45 17.05
CA ASN A 220 -32.65 1.59 16.41
C ASN A 220 -32.49 2.81 17.32
N ARG A 221 -32.32 2.56 18.63
CA ARG A 221 -32.17 3.53 19.72
C ARG A 221 -31.62 2.81 20.95
N GLU A 222 -31.22 3.57 21.95
CA GLU A 222 -30.85 3.01 23.26
C GLU A 222 -32.04 2.30 23.91
N VAL A 223 -31.78 1.15 24.52
CA VAL A 223 -32.83 0.31 25.10
C VAL A 223 -32.44 -0.28 26.43
N GLU A 224 -33.40 -0.27 27.34
CA GLU A 224 -33.27 -0.85 28.66
C GLU A 224 -33.65 -2.34 28.64
N TYR A 225 -32.79 -3.17 29.21
CA TYR A 225 -33.06 -4.58 29.44
C TYR A 225 -32.68 -4.98 30.87
N PRO A 226 -33.40 -5.92 31.48
CA PRO A 226 -32.95 -6.55 32.70
C PRO A 226 -31.75 -7.45 32.40
N ASN A 227 -30.66 -7.27 33.15
CA ASN A 227 -29.55 -8.23 33.16
C ASN A 227 -29.96 -9.51 33.91
N ASN A 228 -29.08 -10.53 33.91
CA ASN A 228 -29.34 -11.81 34.59
C ASN A 228 -29.49 -11.69 36.12
N GLN A 229 -29.14 -10.54 36.70
CA GLN A 229 -29.28 -10.22 38.12
C GLN A 229 -30.59 -9.45 38.42
N GLY A 230 -31.36 -9.11 37.37
CA GLY A 230 -32.62 -8.36 37.46
C GLY A 230 -32.46 -6.83 37.48
N GLU A 231 -31.24 -6.31 37.31
CA GLU A 231 -30.98 -4.87 37.24
C GLU A 231 -31.22 -4.33 35.83
N ILE A 232 -31.84 -3.15 35.73
CA ILE A 232 -32.10 -2.51 34.44
C ILE A 232 -30.81 -1.88 33.92
N THR A 233 -30.34 -2.37 32.78
CA THR A 233 -29.14 -1.89 32.09
C THR A 233 -29.52 -1.22 30.78
N LEU A 234 -28.96 -0.04 30.52
CA LEU A 234 -29.15 0.69 29.26
C LEU A 234 -28.13 0.22 28.23
N LEU A 235 -28.61 -0.40 27.15
CA LEU A 235 -27.79 -0.73 26.00
C LEU A 235 -27.73 0.42 25.00
N PRO A 236 -26.55 0.69 24.41
CA PRO A 236 -26.37 1.70 23.37
C PRO A 236 -27.12 1.33 22.07
N ASN A 237 -27.34 2.30 21.19
CA ASN A 237 -27.93 2.04 19.88
C ASN A 237 -26.98 1.21 18.99
N ILE A 238 -27.42 0.01 18.60
CA ILE A 238 -26.61 -0.89 17.77
C ILE A 238 -26.28 -0.32 16.39
N ASP A 239 -27.14 0.53 15.83
CA ASP A 239 -26.89 1.20 14.55
C ASP A 239 -25.75 2.20 14.66
N GLU A 240 -25.67 2.91 15.79
CA GLU A 240 -24.59 3.86 16.04
C GLU A 240 -23.25 3.13 16.20
N ILE A 241 -23.22 2.03 16.95
CA ILE A 241 -22.00 1.21 17.09
C ILE A 241 -21.54 0.68 15.73
N PHE A 242 -22.47 0.12 14.94
CA PHE A 242 -22.14 -0.40 13.62
C PHE A 242 -21.64 0.70 12.68
N ASN A 243 -22.28 1.88 12.71
CA ASN A 243 -21.86 3.04 11.93
C ASN A 243 -20.50 3.58 12.39
N GLN A 244 -20.22 3.61 13.69
CA GLN A 244 -18.92 4.02 14.24
C GLN A 244 -17.80 3.10 13.77
N GLN A 245 -18.02 1.77 13.79
CA GLN A 245 -17.04 0.80 13.26
C GLN A 245 -16.76 1.04 11.77
N ASN A 246 -17.81 1.20 10.96
CA ASN A 246 -17.65 1.42 9.53
C ASN A 246 -17.04 2.79 9.21
N GLN A 247 -17.37 3.82 9.99
CA GLN A 247 -16.78 5.15 9.85
C GLN A 247 -15.29 5.11 10.18
N HIS A 248 -14.91 4.41 11.25
CA HIS A 248 -13.51 4.25 11.63
C HIS A 248 -12.71 3.53 10.53
N ILE A 249 -13.25 2.46 9.95
CA ILE A 249 -12.66 1.79 8.78
C ILE A 249 -12.54 2.75 7.60
N ALA A 250 -13.58 3.54 7.29
CA ALA A 250 -13.56 4.50 6.20
C ALA A 250 -12.50 5.61 6.42
N ASP A 251 -12.32 6.08 7.65
CA ASP A 251 -11.33 7.10 8.00
C ASP A 251 -9.90 6.57 7.84
N VAL A 252 -9.61 5.36 8.30
CA VAL A 252 -8.29 4.73 8.10
C VAL A 252 -8.07 4.38 6.63
N PHE A 253 -9.09 3.90 5.93
CA PHE A 253 -9.04 3.67 4.48
C PHE A 253 -8.69 4.95 3.73
N LYS A 254 -9.29 6.08 4.08
CA LYS A 254 -8.96 7.40 3.52
C LYS A 254 -7.48 7.77 3.75
N GLN A 255 -6.92 7.45 4.91
CA GLN A 255 -5.49 7.67 5.17
C GLN A 255 -4.60 6.84 4.24
N THR A 256 -4.96 5.58 3.96
CA THR A 256 -4.20 4.77 2.98
C THR A 256 -4.22 5.40 1.59
N TYR A 257 -5.35 5.98 1.16
CA TYR A 257 -5.45 6.70 -0.11
C TYR A 257 -4.61 7.98 -0.13
N TYR A 258 -4.52 8.72 0.98
CA TYR A 258 -3.63 9.87 1.06
C TYR A 258 -2.15 9.51 0.92
N VAL A 259 -1.77 8.27 1.25
CA VAL A 259 -0.41 7.76 1.02
C VAL A 259 -0.23 7.31 -0.42
N LEU A 260 -1.20 6.58 -0.99
CA LEU A 260 -1.05 5.94 -2.30
C LEU A 260 -1.30 6.89 -3.48
N LEU A 261 -2.35 7.72 -3.45
CA LEU A 261 -2.74 8.55 -4.59
C LEU A 261 -1.65 9.52 -5.08
N PRO A 262 -0.87 10.19 -4.20
CA PRO A 262 0.24 11.02 -4.66
C PRO A 262 1.27 10.25 -5.48
N GLN A 263 1.49 8.97 -5.15
CA GLN A 263 2.44 8.12 -5.87
C GLN A 263 1.95 7.82 -7.27
N VAL A 264 0.65 7.49 -7.38
CA VAL A 264 -0.01 7.29 -8.67
C VAL A 264 0.11 8.54 -9.52
N PHE A 265 -0.17 9.70 -8.94
CA PHE A 265 -0.05 10.98 -9.63
C PHE A 265 1.38 11.25 -10.11
N ASN A 266 2.38 11.01 -9.25
CA ASN A 266 3.79 11.21 -9.57
C ASN A 266 4.33 10.22 -10.61
N SER A 267 3.66 9.09 -10.83
CA SER A 267 4.02 8.11 -11.86
C SER A 267 3.60 8.53 -13.28
N LEU A 268 2.72 9.53 -13.39
CA LEU A 268 2.25 10.05 -14.69
C LEU A 268 3.35 10.88 -15.37
N SER A 269 3.25 11.05 -16.69
CA SER A 269 4.10 12.00 -17.40
C SER A 269 3.85 13.43 -16.92
N GLU A 270 4.85 14.30 -17.06
CA GLU A 270 4.73 15.71 -16.65
C GLU A 270 3.54 16.41 -17.33
N GLU A 271 3.28 16.10 -18.60
CA GLU A 271 2.13 16.62 -19.34
C GLU A 271 0.80 16.22 -18.68
N GLU A 272 0.64 14.94 -18.33
CA GLU A 272 -0.59 14.43 -17.69
C GLU A 272 -0.75 15.01 -16.27
N GLN A 273 0.35 15.17 -15.53
CA GLN A 273 0.33 15.84 -14.23
C GLN A 273 -0.15 17.29 -14.35
N GLN A 274 0.40 18.06 -15.29
CA GLN A 274 0.02 19.45 -15.53
C GLN A 274 -1.46 19.57 -15.93
N PHE A 275 -1.94 18.68 -16.82
CA PHE A 275 -3.34 18.64 -17.22
C PHE A 275 -4.27 18.41 -16.02
N LEU A 276 -4.02 17.34 -15.23
CA LEU A 276 -4.84 16.99 -14.07
C LEU A 276 -4.80 18.04 -12.95
N GLN A 277 -3.69 18.77 -12.81
CA GLN A 277 -3.59 19.91 -11.89
C GLN A 277 -4.57 21.03 -12.25
N GLN A 278 -4.81 21.26 -13.54
CA GLN A 278 -5.65 22.35 -14.03
C GLN A 278 -7.10 21.94 -14.30
N ALA A 279 -7.34 20.65 -14.52
CA ALA A 279 -8.64 20.10 -14.85
C ALA A 279 -9.68 20.16 -13.72
N GLU A 280 -10.94 20.34 -14.14
CA GLU A 280 -12.10 19.90 -13.38
C GLU A 280 -12.13 18.37 -13.40
N ILE A 281 -12.34 17.72 -12.24
CA ILE A 281 -12.37 16.26 -12.15
C ILE A 281 -13.73 15.84 -11.60
N ASN A 282 -14.41 14.99 -12.38
CA ASN A 282 -15.68 14.38 -12.05
C ASN A 282 -15.51 12.85 -11.99
N GLN A 283 -15.99 12.21 -10.93
CA GLN A 283 -16.18 10.75 -10.93
C GLN A 283 -17.42 10.45 -11.76
N VAL A 284 -17.32 9.48 -12.66
CA VAL A 284 -18.42 9.12 -13.57
C VAL A 284 -18.68 7.62 -13.50
N LYS A 285 -19.91 7.19 -13.80
CA LYS A 285 -20.20 5.77 -14.03
C LYS A 285 -20.17 5.50 -15.52
N VAL A 286 -19.45 4.45 -15.93
CA VAL A 286 -19.25 4.12 -17.34
C VAL A 286 -19.82 2.73 -17.62
N GLU A 287 -20.60 2.62 -18.68
CA GLU A 287 -21.16 1.34 -19.13
C GLU A 287 -21.21 1.25 -20.66
N TYR A 288 -21.24 0.02 -21.15
CA TYR A 288 -21.62 -0.29 -22.52
C TYR A 288 -23.07 -0.73 -22.55
N ASN A 289 -23.91 0.01 -23.27
CA ASN A 289 -25.35 -0.20 -23.30
C ASN A 289 -25.84 -0.46 -24.73
N ALA A 290 -26.51 -1.59 -24.94
CA ALA A 290 -27.13 -1.96 -26.21
C ALA A 290 -28.63 -1.68 -26.26
N ARG A 291 -29.28 -1.32 -25.13
CA ARG A 291 -30.73 -1.10 -25.04
C ARG A 291 -31.22 0.07 -25.90
N ASP A 292 -30.44 1.14 -25.98
CA ASP A 292 -30.83 2.35 -26.73
C ASP A 292 -30.72 2.17 -28.24
N ASN A 293 -29.84 1.27 -28.70
CA ASN A 293 -29.63 0.97 -30.11
C ASN A 293 -30.55 -0.14 -30.64
N SER A 294 -31.33 -0.79 -29.77
CA SER A 294 -32.07 -2.02 -30.08
C SER A 294 -33.59 -1.81 -30.07
N ILE A 295 -34.11 -0.80 -30.77
CA ILE A 295 -35.57 -0.74 -31.01
C ILE A 295 -35.98 -1.68 -32.16
N HIS A 296 -35.11 -2.02 -33.14
CA HIS A 296 -35.56 -2.80 -34.32
C HIS A 296 -34.65 -3.93 -34.87
N SER A 297 -33.54 -4.31 -34.25
CA SER A 297 -32.69 -5.36 -34.85
C SER A 297 -31.76 -6.05 -33.85
N LEU A 298 -32.29 -6.99 -33.08
CA LEU A 298 -31.46 -8.00 -32.41
C LEU A 298 -31.34 -9.23 -33.32
N PRO A 299 -30.13 -9.66 -33.73
CA PRO A 299 -29.95 -10.88 -34.50
C PRO A 299 -30.48 -12.12 -33.78
N PRO A 300 -31.03 -13.12 -34.49
CA PRO A 300 -31.47 -14.39 -33.92
C PRO A 300 -30.24 -15.16 -33.43
N GLY A 301 -29.91 -14.95 -32.15
CA GLY A 301 -28.69 -15.46 -31.48
C GLY A 301 -28.40 -14.72 -30.18
N VAL A 302 -28.90 -13.49 -30.03
CA VAL A 302 -28.77 -12.66 -28.82
C VAL A 302 -29.99 -12.81 -27.88
N ALA A 303 -31.03 -13.53 -28.31
CA ALA A 303 -32.27 -13.70 -27.54
C ALA A 303 -32.07 -14.36 -26.16
N GLY A 304 -31.04 -15.20 -26.01
CA GLY A 304 -30.66 -15.79 -24.72
C GLY A 304 -29.99 -14.82 -23.73
N LEU A 305 -29.40 -13.71 -24.21
CA LEU A 305 -28.75 -12.67 -23.38
C LEU A 305 -29.76 -11.67 -22.78
N VAL A 306 -31.00 -11.62 -23.31
CA VAL A 306 -32.06 -10.72 -22.85
C VAL A 306 -32.61 -11.15 -21.48
N ALA A 307 -32.41 -12.41 -21.08
CA ALA A 307 -32.95 -12.94 -19.82
C ALA A 307 -32.27 -12.42 -18.54
N ASN A 308 -31.03 -11.89 -18.60
CA ASN A 308 -30.26 -11.49 -17.41
C ASN A 308 -29.35 -10.29 -17.69
N ASN A 309 -29.85 -9.05 -17.67
CA ASN A 309 -29.03 -7.82 -17.73
C ASN A 309 -27.95 -7.72 -18.84
N GLY A 310 -27.90 -8.65 -19.81
CA GLY A 310 -26.80 -8.82 -20.76
C GLY A 310 -26.71 -7.78 -21.87
N LEU A 311 -27.58 -6.76 -21.81
CA LEU A 311 -27.59 -5.60 -22.70
C LEU A 311 -26.89 -4.38 -22.09
N ILE A 312 -26.49 -4.45 -20.81
CA ILE A 312 -25.71 -3.42 -20.13
C ILE A 312 -24.48 -4.09 -19.52
N ILE A 313 -23.30 -3.59 -19.87
CA ILE A 313 -22.01 -4.07 -19.38
C ILE A 313 -21.37 -2.90 -18.63
N PRO A 314 -21.53 -2.81 -17.29
CA PRO A 314 -20.92 -1.76 -16.50
C PRO A 314 -19.41 -1.99 -16.32
N VAL A 315 -18.64 -0.91 -16.19
CA VAL A 315 -17.30 -0.99 -15.62
C VAL A 315 -17.43 -1.44 -14.14
N PRO A 316 -16.61 -2.39 -13.65
CA PRO A 316 -16.66 -2.85 -12.26
C PRO A 316 -16.60 -1.72 -11.24
N GLU A 317 -17.39 -1.81 -10.16
CA GLU A 317 -17.43 -0.78 -9.11
C GLU A 317 -16.10 -0.60 -8.37
N ALA A 318 -15.18 -1.57 -8.47
CA ALA A 318 -13.84 -1.48 -7.92
C ALA A 318 -12.89 -0.56 -8.72
N ILE A 319 -13.35 -0.01 -9.86
CA ILE A 319 -12.57 0.89 -10.72
C ILE A 319 -13.25 2.26 -10.73
N ASP A 320 -12.50 3.27 -10.27
CA ASP A 320 -12.98 4.65 -10.32
C ASP A 320 -12.70 5.25 -11.69
N MET A 321 -13.77 5.61 -12.40
CA MET A 321 -13.68 6.29 -13.69
C MET A 321 -13.75 7.80 -13.47
N LEU A 322 -12.73 8.52 -13.97
CA LEU A 322 -12.56 9.96 -13.77
C LEU A 322 -12.65 10.67 -15.12
N SER A 323 -13.64 11.54 -15.27
CA SER A 323 -13.75 12.47 -16.39
C SER A 323 -13.08 13.79 -16.01
N CYS A 324 -12.00 14.14 -16.71
CA CYS A 324 -11.22 15.32 -16.44
C CYS A 324 -11.33 16.30 -17.61
N SER A 325 -11.72 17.54 -17.34
CA SER A 325 -11.91 18.55 -18.38
C SER A 325 -11.14 19.84 -18.11
N PHE A 326 -10.39 20.30 -19.10
CA PHE A 326 -9.67 21.57 -19.07
C PHE A 326 -9.59 22.17 -20.48
N ASN A 327 -9.81 23.48 -20.64
CA ASN A 327 -9.66 24.17 -21.94
C ASN A 327 -10.35 23.48 -23.15
N ARG A 328 -11.57 22.94 -22.95
CA ARG A 328 -12.35 22.17 -23.95
C ARG A 328 -11.76 20.80 -24.33
N GLU A 329 -10.68 20.39 -23.70
CA GLU A 329 -10.17 19.03 -23.75
C GLU A 329 -10.80 18.20 -22.63
N GLU A 330 -11.32 17.03 -22.98
CA GLU A 330 -11.88 16.03 -22.06
C GLU A 330 -11.02 14.77 -22.16
N ARG A 331 -10.50 14.31 -21.03
CA ARG A 331 -9.75 13.05 -20.89
C ARG A 331 -10.46 12.15 -19.90
N LEU A 332 -10.49 10.85 -20.18
CA LEU A 332 -11.06 9.84 -19.28
C LEU A 332 -9.95 8.97 -18.71
N TYR A 333 -9.93 8.82 -17.39
CA TYR A 333 -8.97 7.98 -16.69
C TYR A 333 -9.68 6.88 -15.90
N ALA A 334 -8.99 5.76 -15.73
CA ALA A 334 -9.39 4.64 -14.89
C ALA A 334 -8.37 4.50 -13.75
N LEU A 335 -8.82 4.62 -12.51
CA LEU A 335 -8.04 4.34 -11.32
C LEU A 335 -8.35 2.90 -10.88
N GLU A 336 -7.36 2.02 -11.04
CA GLU A 336 -7.46 0.59 -10.75
C GLU A 336 -6.50 0.18 -9.64
N LYS A 337 -6.92 -0.74 -8.76
CA LYS A 337 -6.02 -1.37 -7.79
C LYS A 337 -5.29 -2.54 -8.45
N GLU A 338 -3.97 -2.45 -8.50
CA GLU A 338 -3.11 -3.49 -9.04
C GLU A 338 -3.11 -4.73 -8.13
N GLN A 339 -3.48 -5.88 -8.69
CA GLN A 339 -3.75 -7.09 -7.92
C GLN A 339 -2.50 -7.72 -7.27
N LYS A 340 -1.30 -7.45 -7.80
CA LYS A 340 -0.05 -8.10 -7.34
C LYS A 340 0.59 -7.40 -6.15
N MET A 341 0.60 -6.06 -6.17
CA MET A 341 1.31 -5.26 -5.17
C MET A 341 0.36 -4.49 -4.26
N GLY A 342 -0.93 -4.39 -4.59
CA GLY A 342 -1.87 -3.54 -3.83
C GLY A 342 -1.72 -2.04 -4.09
N ASN A 343 -0.84 -1.66 -5.04
CA ASN A 343 -0.70 -0.31 -5.55
C ASN A 343 -1.92 0.12 -6.35
N TYR A 344 -2.08 1.41 -6.57
CA TYR A 344 -3.03 1.94 -7.55
C TYR A 344 -2.31 2.30 -8.84
N LYS A 345 -3.05 2.24 -9.94
CA LYS A 345 -2.60 2.69 -11.25
C LYS A 345 -3.68 3.58 -11.85
N LEU A 346 -3.26 4.72 -12.39
CA LEU A 346 -4.14 5.61 -13.14
C LEU A 346 -3.79 5.51 -14.62
N SER A 347 -4.70 4.96 -15.40
CA SER A 347 -4.53 4.76 -16.84
C SER A 347 -5.45 5.71 -17.60
N ARG A 348 -4.91 6.46 -18.57
CA ARG A 348 -5.75 7.21 -19.52
C ARG A 348 -6.40 6.22 -20.49
N VAL A 349 -7.73 6.24 -20.54
CA VAL A 349 -8.53 5.33 -21.37
C VAL A 349 -9.38 6.08 -22.40
N ASP A 350 -9.65 7.38 -22.18
CA ASP A 350 -10.52 8.21 -23.02
C ASP A 350 -11.82 7.47 -23.42
N ARG A 351 -12.45 7.84 -24.53
CA ARG A 351 -13.59 7.08 -25.08
C ARG A 351 -13.15 5.88 -25.92
N ASN A 352 -11.95 5.34 -25.66
CA ASN A 352 -11.40 4.21 -26.40
C ASN A 352 -12.07 2.92 -25.96
N ARG A 353 -12.75 2.27 -26.91
CA ARG A 353 -13.48 1.04 -26.63
C ARG A 353 -12.59 -0.08 -26.14
N GLU A 354 -11.43 -0.27 -26.74
CA GLU A 354 -10.55 -1.38 -26.38
C GLU A 354 -10.01 -1.21 -24.97
N LEU A 355 -9.53 -0.01 -24.63
CA LEU A 355 -9.00 0.29 -23.30
C LEU A 355 -10.06 0.14 -22.21
N ILE A 356 -11.31 0.60 -22.45
CA ILE A 356 -12.38 0.43 -21.46
C ILE A 356 -12.80 -1.04 -21.35
N PHE A 357 -12.86 -1.80 -22.46
CA PHE A 357 -13.19 -3.23 -22.39
C PHE A 357 -12.09 -4.07 -21.71
N ASP A 358 -10.83 -3.64 -21.77
CA ASP A 358 -9.73 -4.31 -21.05
C ASP A 358 -9.89 -4.21 -19.53
N LEU A 359 -10.65 -3.23 -19.03
CA LEU A 359 -11.04 -3.11 -17.62
C LEU A 359 -12.12 -4.15 -17.22
N ILE A 360 -12.78 -4.78 -18.19
CA ILE A 360 -13.96 -5.64 -17.99
C ILE A 360 -13.59 -7.10 -18.30
N LYS A 361 -13.18 -7.84 -17.26
CA LYS A 361 -12.55 -9.17 -17.40
C LYS A 361 -13.45 -10.26 -18.03
N ASP A 362 -14.77 -10.17 -17.87
CA ASP A 362 -15.70 -11.29 -18.15
C ASP A 362 -16.52 -11.14 -19.46
N HIS A 363 -16.29 -10.10 -20.27
CA HIS A 363 -17.16 -9.76 -21.40
C HIS A 363 -16.48 -9.78 -22.78
N LYS A 364 -15.52 -10.70 -22.99
CA LYS A 364 -14.75 -10.82 -24.25
C LYS A 364 -15.63 -10.98 -25.50
N ASN A 365 -16.73 -11.72 -25.42
CA ASN A 365 -17.63 -11.97 -26.55
C ASN A 365 -18.39 -10.72 -27.03
N SER A 366 -18.49 -9.69 -26.18
CA SER A 366 -19.18 -8.42 -26.49
C SER A 366 -18.23 -7.32 -26.97
N ARG A 367 -16.91 -7.56 -26.91
CA ARG A 367 -15.86 -6.57 -27.25
C ARG A 367 -16.01 -6.00 -28.66
N HIS A 368 -16.38 -6.82 -29.64
CA HIS A 368 -16.54 -6.39 -31.03
C HIS A 368 -17.99 -6.10 -31.45
N ASN A 369 -18.95 -6.20 -30.51
CA ASN A 369 -20.36 -5.98 -30.83
C ASN A 369 -20.67 -4.47 -30.88
N LYS A 370 -20.84 -3.94 -32.10
CA LYS A 370 -21.15 -2.53 -32.37
C LYS A 370 -22.48 -2.05 -31.78
N ASN A 371 -23.37 -2.97 -31.40
CA ASN A 371 -24.67 -2.60 -30.84
C ASN A 371 -24.54 -1.98 -29.44
N PHE A 372 -23.45 -2.25 -28.72
CA PHE A 372 -23.18 -1.66 -27.42
C PHE A 372 -22.50 -0.30 -27.56
N ALA A 373 -23.20 0.78 -27.22
CA ALA A 373 -22.64 2.13 -27.19
C ALA A 373 -22.10 2.48 -25.79
N LEU A 374 -21.04 3.28 -25.74
CA LEU A 374 -20.50 3.81 -24.48
C LEU A 374 -21.48 4.84 -23.90
N LYS A 375 -21.86 4.66 -22.65
CA LYS A 375 -22.60 5.64 -21.86
C LYS A 375 -21.80 6.07 -20.64
N ILE A 376 -21.84 7.36 -20.37
CA ILE A 376 -21.23 7.98 -19.20
C ILE A 376 -22.36 8.65 -18.43
N HIS A 377 -22.54 8.25 -17.18
CA HIS A 377 -23.65 8.68 -16.33
C HIS A 377 -23.20 9.68 -15.27
N SER A 378 -24.21 10.33 -14.68
CA SER A 378 -24.18 11.40 -13.68
C SER A 378 -22.83 11.64 -13.01
N PRO A 379 -22.15 12.75 -13.33
CA PRO A 379 -20.88 13.09 -12.72
C PRO A 379 -21.05 13.47 -11.25
N ILE A 380 -20.14 13.01 -10.40
CA ILE A 380 -19.92 13.51 -9.04
C ILE A 380 -18.69 14.40 -9.09
N LEU A 381 -18.86 15.70 -8.82
CA LEU A 381 -17.77 16.66 -8.83
C LEU A 381 -16.80 16.39 -7.68
N LEU A 382 -15.55 16.07 -8.01
CA LEU A 382 -14.48 15.83 -7.04
C LEU A 382 -13.57 17.06 -6.88
N LYS A 383 -13.30 17.77 -7.98
CA LYS A 383 -12.39 18.93 -8.00
C LYS A 383 -12.85 19.97 -9.01
N LYS A 384 -12.88 21.24 -8.58
CA LYS A 384 -13.04 22.40 -9.48
C LYS A 384 -11.70 22.80 -10.08
N PRO A 385 -11.68 23.37 -11.29
CA PRO A 385 -10.44 23.89 -11.87
C PRO A 385 -9.88 24.98 -10.94
N LEU A 386 -8.55 25.03 -10.81
CA LEU A 386 -7.92 26.16 -10.12
C LEU A 386 -8.24 27.41 -10.93
N ASN A 387 -9.07 28.29 -10.36
CA ASN A 387 -9.39 29.58 -10.99
C ASN A 387 -8.09 30.28 -11.39
N SER A 388 -7.87 30.46 -12.70
CA SER A 388 -7.01 31.53 -13.19
C SER A 388 -7.62 32.83 -12.67
N ARG A 389 -7.05 33.38 -11.59
CA ARG A 389 -7.39 34.72 -11.11
C ARG A 389 -7.33 35.65 -12.31
N LYS A 390 -8.48 36.20 -12.70
CA LYS A 390 -8.53 37.35 -13.60
C LYS A 390 -8.02 38.58 -12.87
#